data_AF-A0A964NPX4-F1
#
_entry.id   AF-A0A964NPX4-F1
#
_cell.length_a   1.000
_cell.length_b   1.000
_cell.length_c   1.000
_cell.angle_alpha   90.00
_cell.angle_beta   90.00
_cell.angle_gamma   90.00
#
_symmetry.space_group_name_H-M   'P 1'
#
loop_
_entity.id
_entity.type
_entity.pdbx_description
1 polymer ?
#
loop_
_entity_poly.entity_id
_entity_poly.type
_entity_poly.pdbx_seq_one_letter_code
_entity_poly.pdbx_strand_id
1 'polypeptide(L)'
;MHVIPESWSHLHILVTVFPSVGLLLLLGLYGGAFLWNNEMMKRTCLVSFAILGILAIPTYFSGEYATAAVLAADDMINEVTLDQHVFWGYFALTLLVAMGTAAGYELWRFRSRGSLSLNALHLVLGLAVATMVMMLYVGERGWEIKHHELQLVAQVNNIVSAGDVPQGQGTTQGWSHVHMILNHFPTVGFVIALGFFVIALLTQNTGMKRGSLVLFTICGILGAPTYVTGAAAMWALTDPQPVLGITKASIDAHRDMALLALFGLAFTGVTAWIALWRFRYLGTFSDRAMYTVLGFGIVTLGFMAETGHRGGQINHPEIRTEALPTDATAFWSPQIELLINNVIWFVPWQTVHFFGYSLVFGTVLAVALRVLGFWKTVPFSAVHRFLPLGVFGVVMNVFTGMLMLMADTFRYVNEASFTPKMILLPIGAIAVLYFSLSEPLWKIKAGEDAPMAAKWVAVIVLLSWVGVIMGGRLLPYT
;
A
#
# COMPACT_ATOMS: atom_id res chain seq x y z
N MET A 1 22.46 -31.17 19.83
CA MET A 1 21.66 -30.64 18.72
C MET A 1 20.96 -29.39 19.23
N HIS A 2 21.40 -28.21 18.81
CA HIS A 2 20.67 -26.98 19.10
C HIS A 2 19.44 -26.99 18.21
N VAL A 3 18.25 -27.12 18.81
CA VAL A 3 16.98 -26.96 18.13
C VAL A 3 16.97 -25.53 17.60
N ILE A 4 17.11 -25.36 16.29
CA ILE A 4 16.95 -24.06 15.63
C ILE A 4 15.45 -23.76 15.72
N PRO A 5 15.02 -22.70 16.42
CA PRO A 5 13.60 -22.40 16.55
C PRO A 5 12.94 -22.13 15.19
N GLU A 6 11.72 -22.61 14.96
CA GLU A 6 10.93 -22.28 13.75
C GLU A 6 10.77 -20.76 13.52
N SER A 7 10.98 -19.94 14.55
CA SER A 7 10.88 -18.48 14.51
C SER A 7 11.85 -17.79 13.54
N TRP A 8 12.89 -18.47 13.04
CA TRP A 8 13.86 -17.86 12.13
C TRP A 8 13.29 -17.56 10.73
N SER A 9 12.45 -18.45 10.19
CA SER A 9 11.74 -18.22 8.92
C SER A 9 10.81 -17.01 9.02
N HIS A 10 10.15 -16.87 10.16
CA HIS A 10 9.27 -15.75 10.46
C HIS A 10 10.06 -14.43 10.60
N LEU A 11 11.19 -14.47 11.31
CA LEU A 11 12.08 -13.32 11.43
C LEU A 11 12.64 -12.89 10.06
N HIS A 12 12.99 -13.85 9.19
CA HIS A 12 13.50 -13.54 7.86
C HIS A 12 12.44 -12.81 7.02
N ILE A 13 11.19 -13.29 7.02
CA ILE A 13 10.08 -12.60 6.34
C ILE A 13 9.87 -11.20 6.91
N LEU A 14 9.91 -11.02 8.24
CA LEU A 14 9.73 -9.72 8.87
C LEU A 14 10.82 -8.71 8.47
N VAL A 15 12.09 -9.13 8.47
CA VAL A 15 13.23 -8.23 8.23
C VAL A 15 13.40 -7.92 6.74
N THR A 16 13.06 -8.85 5.84
CA THR A 16 13.15 -8.67 4.37
C THR A 16 12.16 -7.65 3.79
N VAL A 17 11.13 -7.27 4.55
CA VAL A 17 10.16 -6.24 4.15
C VAL A 17 10.81 -4.86 3.95
N PHE A 18 11.75 -4.48 4.82
CA PHE A 18 12.39 -3.16 4.72
C PHE A 18 13.26 -3.03 3.46
N PRO A 19 14.13 -4.00 3.13
CA PRO A 19 14.92 -3.94 1.90
C PRO A 19 14.13 -4.14 0.60
N SER A 20 12.93 -4.73 0.64
CA SER A 20 12.07 -4.91 -0.54
C SER A 20 11.15 -3.69 -0.76
N VAL A 21 10.06 -3.60 0.00
CA VAL A 21 9.05 -2.54 -0.16
C VAL A 21 9.62 -1.17 0.20
N GLY A 22 10.48 -1.09 1.22
CA GLY A 22 11.14 0.17 1.59
C GLY A 22 12.05 0.72 0.50
N LEU A 23 12.79 -0.14 -0.22
CA LEU A 23 13.63 0.27 -1.34
C LEU A 23 12.80 0.86 -2.50
N LEU A 24 11.61 0.29 -2.78
CA LEU A 24 10.74 0.74 -3.86
C LEU A 24 10.24 2.16 -3.60
N LEU A 25 9.82 2.40 -2.36
CA LEU A 25 9.31 3.68 -1.90
C LEU A 25 10.43 4.74 -1.86
N LEU A 26 11.62 4.37 -1.40
CA LEU A 26 12.80 5.25 -1.40
C LEU A 26 13.27 5.59 -2.82
N LEU A 27 13.21 4.64 -3.77
CA LEU A 27 13.48 4.92 -5.18
C LEU A 27 12.51 5.95 -5.75
N GLY A 28 11.22 5.84 -5.42
CA GLY A 28 10.21 6.83 -5.80
C GLY A 28 10.52 8.23 -5.25
N LEU A 29 10.88 8.33 -3.96
CA LEU A 29 11.29 9.60 -3.34
C LEU A 29 12.59 10.14 -3.95
N TYR A 30 13.57 9.28 -4.22
CA TYR A 30 14.84 9.66 -4.82
C TYR A 30 14.66 10.17 -6.24
N GLY A 31 13.84 9.51 -7.07
CA GLY A 31 13.42 10.00 -8.38
C GLY A 31 12.73 11.37 -8.29
N GLY A 32 11.81 11.54 -7.33
CA GLY A 32 11.20 12.84 -7.02
C GLY A 32 12.22 13.92 -6.66
N ALA A 33 13.29 13.56 -5.95
CA ALA A 33 14.37 14.48 -5.59
C ALA A 33 15.15 15.00 -6.82
N PHE A 34 15.27 14.21 -7.89
CA PHE A 34 15.81 14.69 -9.18
C PHE A 34 14.79 15.58 -9.89
N LEU A 35 13.53 15.16 -9.98
CA LEU A 35 12.47 15.91 -10.67
C LEU A 35 12.25 17.30 -10.06
N TRP A 36 12.34 17.43 -8.74
CA TRP A 36 12.22 18.70 -8.02
C TRP A 36 13.57 19.38 -7.75
N ASN A 37 14.67 18.84 -8.28
CA ASN A 37 16.05 19.28 -8.02
C ASN A 37 16.32 19.62 -6.55
N ASN A 38 15.94 18.73 -5.63
CA ASN A 38 15.99 18.98 -4.20
C ASN A 38 17.19 18.26 -3.56
N GLU A 39 18.21 19.03 -3.18
CA GLU A 39 19.45 18.49 -2.61
C GLU A 39 19.26 17.83 -1.24
N MET A 40 18.45 18.43 -0.36
CA MET A 40 18.17 17.84 0.95
C MET A 40 17.50 16.47 0.81
N MET A 41 16.52 16.37 -0.07
CA MET A 41 15.81 15.12 -0.35
C MET A 41 16.75 14.05 -0.93
N LYS A 42 17.67 14.43 -1.84
CA LYS A 42 18.72 13.52 -2.33
C LYS A 42 19.57 13.00 -1.17
N ARG A 43 20.04 13.88 -0.28
CA ARG A 43 20.85 13.51 0.90
C ARG A 43 20.11 12.59 1.85
N THR A 44 18.84 12.88 2.15
CA THR A 44 18.03 12.02 3.02
C THR A 44 17.84 10.63 2.40
N CYS A 45 17.61 10.54 1.08
CA CYS A 45 17.54 9.24 0.40
C CYS A 45 18.88 8.49 0.47
N LEU A 46 20.02 9.16 0.28
CA LEU A 46 21.33 8.52 0.43
C LEU A 46 21.53 7.97 1.86
N VAL A 47 21.10 8.70 2.89
CA VAL A 47 21.15 8.21 4.28
C VAL A 47 20.27 6.96 4.42
N SER A 48 19.06 6.98 3.88
CA SER A 48 18.17 5.82 3.90
C SER A 48 18.73 4.61 3.15
N PHE A 49 19.37 4.80 1.99
CA PHE A 49 20.04 3.70 1.26
C PHE A 49 21.24 3.14 2.03
N ALA A 50 22.02 3.99 2.71
CA ALA A 50 23.10 3.53 3.57
C ALA A 50 22.55 2.69 4.75
N ILE A 51 21.46 3.13 5.39
CA ILE A 51 20.79 2.38 6.46
C ILE A 51 20.25 1.04 5.92
N LEU A 52 19.60 1.02 4.75
CA LEU A 52 19.14 -0.22 4.13
C LEU A 52 20.29 -1.20 3.85
N GLY A 53 21.43 -0.71 3.39
CA GLY A 53 22.63 -1.54 3.19
C GLY A 53 23.14 -2.16 4.50
N ILE A 54 23.01 -1.47 5.63
CA ILE A 54 23.35 -2.01 6.96
C ILE A 54 22.30 -3.04 7.41
N LEU A 55 21.01 -2.77 7.19
CA LEU A 55 19.91 -3.68 7.51
C LEU A 55 19.94 -4.98 6.69
N ALA A 56 20.74 -5.04 5.62
CA ALA A 56 21.00 -6.26 4.88
C ALA A 56 21.70 -7.34 5.73
N ILE A 57 22.45 -6.96 6.77
CA ILE A 57 23.18 -7.90 7.63
C ILE A 57 22.22 -8.79 8.45
N PRO A 58 21.25 -8.24 9.24
CA PRO A 58 20.23 -9.07 9.88
C PRO A 58 19.38 -9.89 8.89
N THR A 59 19.13 -9.34 7.70
CA THR A 59 18.39 -10.03 6.64
C THR A 59 19.12 -11.31 6.21
N TYR A 60 20.44 -11.23 6.06
CA TYR A 60 21.28 -12.37 5.72
C TYR A 60 21.27 -13.45 6.81
N PHE A 61 21.60 -13.07 8.06
CA PHE A 61 21.66 -14.03 9.16
C PHE A 61 20.32 -14.70 9.41
N SER A 62 19.22 -13.95 9.39
CA SER A 62 17.89 -14.55 9.52
C SER A 62 17.57 -15.56 8.41
N GLY A 63 18.06 -15.34 7.19
CA GLY A 63 17.89 -16.27 6.07
C GLY A 63 18.68 -17.57 6.24
N GLU A 64 19.95 -17.48 6.69
CA GLU A 64 20.79 -18.66 6.94
C GLU A 64 20.18 -19.59 7.99
N TYR A 65 19.69 -19.02 9.10
CA TYR A 65 18.99 -19.80 10.12
C TYR A 65 17.61 -20.29 9.67
N ALA A 66 16.91 -19.53 8.83
CA ALA A 66 15.63 -19.95 8.24
C ALA A 66 15.80 -21.18 7.35
N THR A 67 16.79 -21.20 6.45
CA THR A 67 17.10 -22.36 5.59
C THR A 67 17.30 -23.63 6.42
N ALA A 68 18.08 -23.53 7.51
CA ALA A 68 18.33 -24.66 8.39
C ALA A 68 17.08 -25.12 9.16
N ALA A 69 16.22 -24.18 9.57
CA ALA A 69 14.95 -24.50 10.23
C ALA A 69 13.95 -25.17 9.27
N VAL A 70 13.85 -24.68 8.05
CA VAL A 70 12.93 -25.16 7.01
C VAL A 70 13.27 -26.59 6.58
N LEU A 71 14.55 -26.89 6.32
CA LEU A 71 15.01 -28.25 6.02
C LEU A 71 14.82 -29.24 7.17
N ALA A 72 14.76 -28.75 8.41
CA ALA A 72 14.51 -29.60 9.58
C ALA A 72 13.01 -29.86 9.82
N ALA A 73 12.13 -29.06 9.23
CA ALA A 73 10.69 -29.06 9.51
C ALA A 73 9.84 -29.71 8.42
N ASP A 74 10.25 -29.62 7.14
CA ASP A 74 9.46 -30.11 6.01
C ASP A 74 10.32 -30.77 4.92
N ASP A 75 10.22 -32.10 4.83
CA ASP A 75 10.92 -32.93 3.83
C ASP A 75 10.38 -32.72 2.39
N MET A 76 9.25 -32.02 2.21
CA MET A 76 8.64 -31.77 0.90
C MET A 76 9.24 -30.58 0.15
N ILE A 77 10.13 -29.83 0.78
CA ILE A 77 10.71 -28.63 0.19
C ILE A 77 11.82 -29.01 -0.79
N ASN A 78 11.69 -28.52 -2.01
CA ASN A 78 12.64 -28.82 -3.07
C ASN A 78 13.99 -28.10 -2.80
N GLU A 79 15.01 -28.87 -2.42
CA GLU A 79 16.37 -28.37 -2.16
C GLU A 79 16.91 -27.50 -3.31
N VAL A 80 16.62 -27.83 -4.57
CA VAL A 80 17.07 -27.03 -5.73
C VAL A 80 16.46 -25.64 -5.72
N THR A 81 15.18 -25.50 -5.35
CA THR A 81 14.52 -24.18 -5.26
C THR A 81 15.05 -23.37 -4.09
N LEU A 82 15.35 -24.03 -2.97
CA LEU A 82 15.94 -23.43 -1.79
C LEU A 82 17.37 -22.93 -2.07
N ASP A 83 18.20 -23.76 -2.69
CA ASP A 83 19.56 -23.41 -3.11
C ASP A 83 19.57 -22.24 -4.10
N GLN A 84 18.64 -22.23 -5.06
CA GLN A 84 18.48 -21.11 -5.98
C GLN A 84 18.10 -19.82 -5.23
N HIS A 85 17.16 -19.85 -4.29
CA HIS A 85 16.80 -18.69 -3.48
C HIS A 85 17.99 -18.16 -2.67
N VAL A 86 18.75 -19.06 -2.03
CA VAL A 86 19.95 -18.70 -1.27
C VAL A 86 21.01 -18.09 -2.17
N PHE A 87 21.30 -18.70 -3.32
CA PHE A 87 22.27 -18.20 -4.30
C PHE A 87 21.92 -16.77 -4.75
N TRP A 88 20.68 -16.55 -5.16
CA TRP A 88 20.22 -15.25 -5.60
C TRP A 88 20.11 -14.25 -4.44
N GLY A 89 19.85 -14.73 -3.22
CA GLY A 89 19.92 -13.97 -1.98
C GLY A 89 21.30 -13.37 -1.72
N TYR A 90 22.39 -14.13 -1.94
CA TYR A 90 23.76 -13.60 -1.84
C TYR A 90 24.05 -12.49 -2.84
N PHE A 91 23.54 -12.63 -4.06
CA PHE A 91 23.69 -11.60 -5.09
C PHE A 91 22.92 -10.32 -4.73
N ALA A 92 21.69 -10.46 -4.23
CA ALA A 92 20.88 -9.34 -3.74
C ALA A 92 21.54 -8.63 -2.54
N LEU A 93 22.10 -9.40 -1.59
CA LEU A 93 22.88 -8.87 -0.46
C LEU A 93 24.08 -8.07 -0.93
N THR A 94 24.82 -8.58 -1.92
CA THR A 94 25.99 -7.89 -2.49
C THR A 94 25.58 -6.56 -3.11
N LEU A 95 24.48 -6.53 -3.87
CA LEU A 95 23.95 -5.29 -4.46
C LEU A 95 23.48 -4.29 -3.38
N LEU A 96 22.79 -4.76 -2.34
CA LEU A 96 22.37 -3.94 -1.19
C LEU A 96 23.55 -3.27 -0.48
N VAL A 97 24.60 -4.04 -0.18
CA VAL A 97 25.82 -3.53 0.46
C VAL A 97 26.57 -2.58 -0.49
N ALA A 98 26.67 -2.90 -1.77
CA ALA A 98 27.29 -2.01 -2.76
C ALA A 98 26.54 -0.66 -2.89
N MET A 99 25.20 -0.71 -2.94
CA MET A 99 24.36 0.49 -2.93
C MET A 99 24.55 1.31 -1.65
N GLY A 100 24.48 0.66 -0.47
CA GLY A 100 24.62 1.32 0.82
C GLY A 100 26.00 1.94 1.02
N THR A 101 27.05 1.25 0.61
CA THR A 101 28.44 1.76 0.65
C THR A 101 28.66 2.90 -0.32
N ALA A 102 28.15 2.83 -1.55
CA ALA A 102 28.21 3.95 -2.50
C ALA A 102 27.47 5.19 -1.98
N ALA A 103 26.30 5.01 -1.37
CA ALA A 103 25.53 6.08 -0.75
C ALA A 103 26.27 6.70 0.45
N GLY A 104 26.83 5.86 1.32
CA GLY A 104 27.64 6.28 2.46
C GLY A 104 28.92 7.01 2.06
N TYR A 105 29.60 6.54 1.01
CA TYR A 105 30.78 7.18 0.44
C TYR A 105 30.45 8.58 -0.09
N GLU A 106 29.35 8.74 -0.84
CA GLU A 106 28.96 10.05 -1.35
C GLU A 106 28.57 11.01 -0.22
N LEU A 107 27.92 10.53 0.85
CA LEU A 107 27.64 11.33 2.04
C LEU A 107 28.93 11.77 2.76
N TRP A 108 29.93 10.90 2.86
CA TRP A 108 31.23 11.22 3.43
C TRP A 108 31.97 12.24 2.55
N ARG A 109 32.02 12.01 1.24
CA ARG A 109 32.62 12.93 0.26
C ARG A 109 31.96 14.31 0.29
N PHE A 110 30.63 14.35 0.40
CA PHE A 110 29.85 15.59 0.51
C PHE A 110 30.31 16.43 1.71
N ARG A 111 30.63 15.83 2.86
CA ARG A 111 31.14 16.58 4.03
C ARG A 111 32.43 17.34 3.73
N SER A 112 33.30 16.77 2.90
CA SER A 112 34.59 17.38 2.55
C SER A 112 34.51 18.33 1.35
N ARG A 113 33.62 18.06 0.38
CA ARG A 113 33.53 18.79 -0.89
C ARG A 113 32.42 19.84 -0.93
N GLY A 114 31.42 19.75 -0.06
CA GLY A 114 30.30 20.69 0.04
C GLY A 114 29.23 20.56 -1.07
N SER A 115 29.37 19.61 -2.00
CA SER A 115 28.43 19.42 -3.11
C SER A 115 28.29 17.94 -3.48
N LEU A 116 27.09 17.51 -3.87
CA LEU A 116 26.85 16.14 -4.36
C LEU A 116 27.37 15.96 -5.79
N SER A 117 27.96 14.80 -6.06
CA SER A 117 28.44 14.42 -7.38
C SER A 117 27.37 13.74 -8.20
N LEU A 118 27.06 14.29 -9.37
CA LEU A 118 26.05 13.74 -10.28
C LEU A 118 26.35 12.27 -10.67
N ASN A 119 27.62 11.94 -10.92
CA ASN A 119 28.04 10.57 -11.25
C ASN A 119 27.79 9.60 -10.10
N ALA A 120 28.08 10.00 -8.85
CA ALA A 120 27.81 9.17 -7.68
C ALA A 120 26.30 9.01 -7.45
N LEU A 121 25.52 10.08 -7.65
CA LEU A 121 24.07 10.02 -7.54
C LEU A 121 23.44 9.07 -8.56
N HIS A 122 23.91 9.08 -9.80
CA HIS A 122 23.48 8.14 -10.85
C HIS A 122 23.97 6.71 -10.60
N LEU A 123 25.19 6.53 -10.04
CA LEU A 123 25.68 5.22 -9.63
C LEU A 123 24.77 4.62 -8.56
N VAL A 124 24.45 5.38 -7.50
CA VAL A 124 23.52 4.92 -6.45
C VAL A 124 22.14 4.64 -7.03
N LEU A 125 21.64 5.47 -7.97
CA LEU A 125 20.37 5.22 -8.66
C LEU A 125 20.40 3.88 -9.43
N GLY A 126 21.45 3.64 -10.21
CA GLY A 126 21.62 2.41 -10.99
C GLY A 126 21.72 1.18 -10.09
N LEU A 127 22.51 1.25 -9.02
CA LEU A 127 22.62 0.19 -8.03
C LEU A 127 21.29 -0.06 -7.32
N ALA A 128 20.56 0.99 -6.94
CA ALA A 128 19.26 0.86 -6.28
C ALA A 128 18.20 0.21 -7.19
N VAL A 129 18.17 0.57 -8.49
CA VAL A 129 17.29 -0.07 -9.48
C VAL A 129 17.68 -1.54 -9.70
N ALA A 130 18.96 -1.84 -9.85
CA ALA A 130 19.43 -3.22 -9.99
C ALA A 130 19.10 -4.05 -8.73
N THR A 131 19.31 -3.46 -7.55
CA THR A 131 18.94 -4.07 -6.26
C THR A 131 17.44 -4.33 -6.22
N MET A 132 16.60 -3.36 -6.60
CA MET A 132 15.14 -3.53 -6.64
C MET A 132 14.70 -4.70 -7.53
N VAL A 133 15.20 -4.75 -8.76
CA VAL A 133 14.90 -5.86 -9.69
C VAL A 133 15.33 -7.19 -9.07
N MET A 134 16.51 -7.24 -8.45
CA MET A 134 17.00 -8.44 -7.81
C MET A 134 16.15 -8.86 -6.61
N MET A 135 15.72 -7.91 -5.77
CA MET A 135 14.87 -8.19 -4.62
C MET A 135 13.49 -8.71 -5.03
N LEU A 136 12.93 -8.20 -6.13
CA LEU A 136 11.69 -8.76 -6.70
C LEU A 136 11.89 -10.20 -7.14
N TYR A 137 13.02 -10.51 -7.80
CA TYR A 137 13.34 -11.86 -8.23
C TYR A 137 13.60 -12.83 -7.06
N VAL A 138 14.40 -12.44 -6.05
CA VAL A 138 14.61 -13.25 -4.84
C VAL A 138 13.29 -13.47 -4.10
N GLY A 139 12.46 -12.43 -4.03
CA GLY A 139 11.13 -12.48 -3.42
C GLY A 139 10.20 -13.47 -4.12
N GLU A 140 10.18 -13.50 -5.45
CA GLU A 140 9.42 -14.48 -6.24
C GLU A 140 9.88 -15.92 -5.98
N ARG A 141 11.19 -16.16 -5.85
CA ARG A 141 11.70 -17.49 -5.50
C ARG A 141 11.43 -17.87 -4.05
N GLY A 142 11.52 -16.92 -3.12
CA GLY A 142 11.11 -17.13 -1.73
C GLY A 142 9.62 -17.44 -1.63
N TRP A 143 8.82 -16.83 -2.51
CA TRP A 143 7.41 -17.13 -2.65
C TRP A 143 7.16 -18.57 -3.12
N GLU A 144 7.89 -19.06 -4.13
CA GLU A 144 7.77 -20.45 -4.61
C GLU A 144 8.06 -21.49 -3.51
N ILE A 145 9.03 -21.22 -2.62
CA ILE A 145 9.40 -22.13 -1.51
C ILE A 145 8.25 -22.26 -0.51
N LYS A 146 7.65 -21.13 -0.11
CA LYS A 146 6.62 -21.11 0.93
C LYS A 146 5.26 -21.63 0.45
N HIS A 147 4.99 -21.60 -0.86
CA HIS A 147 3.65 -21.85 -1.42
C HIS A 147 3.57 -23.05 -2.36
N HIS A 148 4.39 -24.08 -2.13
CA HIS A 148 4.32 -25.30 -2.91
C HIS A 148 2.92 -25.96 -2.82
N GLU A 149 2.19 -25.74 -1.73
CA GLU A 149 0.80 -26.17 -1.54
C GLU A 149 -0.18 -25.47 -2.48
N LEU A 150 0.04 -24.21 -2.86
CA LEU A 150 -0.78 -23.53 -3.87
C LEU A 150 -0.50 -24.07 -5.28
N GLN A 151 0.73 -24.50 -5.56
CA GLN A 151 1.07 -25.18 -6.82
C GLN A 151 0.42 -26.57 -6.89
N LEU A 152 0.42 -27.31 -5.78
CA LEU A 152 -0.26 -28.59 -5.64
C LEU A 152 -1.78 -28.43 -5.79
N VAL A 153 -2.39 -27.43 -5.16
CA VAL A 153 -3.83 -27.14 -5.33
C VAL A 153 -4.15 -26.70 -6.75
N ALA A 154 -3.30 -25.91 -7.42
CA ALA A 154 -3.50 -25.57 -8.82
C ALA A 154 -3.37 -26.80 -9.76
N GLN A 155 -2.44 -27.71 -9.49
CA GLN A 155 -2.33 -28.98 -10.22
C GLN A 155 -3.52 -29.89 -9.94
N VAL A 156 -3.96 -30.04 -8.69
CA VAL A 156 -5.14 -30.82 -8.31
C VAL A 156 -6.39 -30.21 -8.93
N ASN A 157 -6.56 -28.88 -8.92
CA ASN A 157 -7.68 -28.21 -9.58
C ASN A 157 -7.66 -28.38 -11.11
N ASN A 158 -6.48 -28.45 -11.73
CA ASN A 158 -6.36 -28.77 -13.17
C ASN A 158 -6.70 -30.24 -13.47
N ILE A 159 -6.46 -31.16 -12.52
CA ILE A 159 -6.84 -32.58 -12.62
C ILE A 159 -8.33 -32.76 -12.32
N VAL A 160 -8.87 -32.04 -11.34
CA VAL A 160 -10.27 -32.09 -10.89
C VAL A 160 -11.20 -31.34 -11.85
N SER A 161 -10.73 -30.31 -12.56
CA SER A 161 -11.50 -29.66 -13.64
C SER A 161 -11.78 -30.59 -14.84
N ALA A 162 -11.21 -31.80 -14.85
CA ALA A 162 -11.57 -32.88 -15.78
C ALA A 162 -12.69 -33.80 -15.25
N GLY A 163 -13.28 -33.52 -14.08
CA GLY A 163 -14.41 -34.25 -13.50
C GLY A 163 -15.41 -33.33 -12.80
N ASP A 164 -16.70 -33.67 -12.90
CA ASP A 164 -17.84 -32.90 -12.38
C ASP A 164 -17.85 -32.82 -10.84
N VAL A 165 -17.03 -31.95 -10.25
CA VAL A 165 -17.09 -31.59 -8.82
C VAL A 165 -17.85 -30.26 -8.68
N PRO A 166 -18.82 -30.14 -7.75
CA PRO A 166 -19.48 -28.87 -7.48
C PRO A 166 -18.43 -27.83 -7.09
N GLN A 167 -18.35 -26.71 -7.81
CA GLN A 167 -17.47 -25.59 -7.46
C GLN A 167 -17.80 -25.12 -6.05
N GLY A 168 -16.97 -25.51 -5.08
CA GLY A 168 -17.10 -25.12 -3.68
C GLY A 168 -16.92 -23.61 -3.54
N GLN A 169 -17.93 -22.96 -2.97
CA GLN A 169 -18.08 -21.51 -2.74
C GLN A 169 -17.12 -20.95 -1.66
N GLY A 170 -15.91 -21.49 -1.51
CA GLY A 170 -14.96 -21.06 -0.47
C GLY A 170 -14.01 -19.96 -0.96
N THR A 171 -13.74 -18.96 -0.12
CA THR A 171 -12.68 -17.98 -0.37
C THR A 171 -11.30 -18.64 -0.42
N THR A 172 -10.50 -18.33 -1.44
CA THR A 172 -9.18 -18.95 -1.61
C THR A 172 -8.17 -18.50 -0.56
N GLN A 173 -7.30 -19.40 -0.09
CA GLN A 173 -6.17 -19.09 0.82
C GLN A 173 -5.20 -18.04 0.24
N GLY A 174 -5.23 -17.80 -1.07
CA GLY A 174 -4.45 -16.75 -1.72
C GLY A 174 -4.73 -15.34 -1.17
N TRP A 175 -5.93 -15.08 -0.63
CA TRP A 175 -6.28 -13.75 -0.11
C TRP A 175 -5.48 -13.31 1.11
N SER A 176 -5.13 -14.24 2.01
CA SER A 176 -4.23 -13.97 3.15
C SER A 176 -2.89 -13.43 2.67
N HIS A 177 -2.38 -13.98 1.59
CA HIS A 177 -1.12 -13.57 1.00
C HIS A 177 -1.21 -12.22 0.29
N VAL A 178 -2.27 -12.01 -0.50
CA VAL A 178 -2.52 -10.72 -1.14
C VAL A 178 -2.64 -9.62 -0.08
N HIS A 179 -3.32 -9.89 1.04
CA HIS A 179 -3.41 -8.96 2.15
C HIS A 179 -2.04 -8.64 2.75
N MET A 180 -1.23 -9.66 3.04
CA MET A 180 0.12 -9.47 3.54
C MET A 180 0.96 -8.65 2.57
N ILE A 181 1.03 -8.98 1.28
CA ILE A 181 1.81 -8.19 0.31
C ILE A 181 1.32 -6.74 0.26
N LEU A 182 0.01 -6.55 0.16
CA LEU A 182 -0.57 -5.22 0.00
C LEU A 182 -0.42 -4.36 1.25
N ASN A 183 -0.47 -4.96 2.45
CA ASN A 183 -0.37 -4.22 3.72
C ASN A 183 1.02 -3.60 3.94
N HIS A 184 2.07 -4.12 3.31
CA HIS A 184 3.42 -3.57 3.42
C HIS A 184 3.52 -2.16 2.81
N PHE A 185 2.73 -1.87 1.77
CA PHE A 185 2.75 -0.57 1.12
C PHE A 185 2.32 0.57 2.06
N PRO A 186 1.11 0.55 2.66
CA PRO A 186 0.75 1.57 3.64
C PRO A 186 1.60 1.47 4.89
N THR A 187 1.94 0.29 5.42
CA THR A 187 2.72 0.21 6.68
C THR A 187 4.14 0.78 6.56
N VAL A 188 4.94 0.27 5.62
CA VAL A 188 6.32 0.74 5.39
C VAL A 188 6.31 2.15 4.81
N GLY A 189 5.41 2.42 3.84
CA GLY A 189 5.26 3.73 3.21
C GLY A 189 4.91 4.83 4.20
N PHE A 190 4.08 4.55 5.19
CA PHE A 190 3.69 5.54 6.18
C PHE A 190 4.81 5.87 7.15
N VAL A 191 5.61 4.88 7.57
CA VAL A 191 6.80 5.11 8.41
C VAL A 191 7.84 5.95 7.65
N ILE A 192 8.10 5.62 6.38
CA ILE A 192 9.01 6.39 5.52
C ILE A 192 8.47 7.83 5.31
N ALA A 193 7.18 7.97 5.01
CA ALA A 193 6.54 9.27 4.82
C ALA A 193 6.68 10.15 6.05
N LEU A 194 6.38 9.61 7.24
CA LEU A 194 6.44 10.32 8.51
C LEU A 194 7.88 10.71 8.86
N GLY A 195 8.85 9.80 8.70
CA GLY A 195 10.26 10.11 8.93
C GLY A 195 10.76 11.25 8.04
N PHE A 196 10.48 11.17 6.74
CA PHE A 196 10.79 12.26 5.81
C PHE A 196 10.03 13.54 6.14
N PHE A 197 8.79 13.44 6.60
CA PHE A 197 7.96 14.60 6.92
C PHE A 197 8.49 15.34 8.14
N VAL A 198 8.84 14.62 9.21
CA VAL A 198 9.47 15.19 10.40
C VAL A 198 10.78 15.90 10.02
N ILE A 199 11.65 15.26 9.23
CA ILE A 199 12.88 15.91 8.73
C ILE A 199 12.54 17.15 7.90
N ALA A 200 11.50 17.10 7.06
CA ALA A 200 11.06 18.23 6.24
C ALA A 200 10.57 19.42 7.08
N LEU A 201 9.90 19.17 8.20
CA LEU A 201 9.47 20.20 9.14
C LEU A 201 10.66 20.80 9.88
N LEU A 202 11.56 19.96 10.40
CA LEU A 202 12.77 20.39 11.12
C LEU A 202 13.71 21.22 10.22
N THR A 203 13.81 20.86 8.94
CA THR A 203 14.67 21.57 7.97
C THR A 203 13.92 22.61 7.14
N GLN A 204 12.62 22.80 7.39
CA GLN A 204 11.74 23.69 6.63
C GLN A 204 11.81 23.49 5.10
N ASN A 205 12.05 22.25 4.66
CA ASN A 205 12.28 21.93 3.25
C ASN A 205 10.97 21.68 2.48
N THR A 206 10.60 22.58 1.58
CA THR A 206 9.35 22.51 0.80
C THR A 206 9.25 21.27 -0.08
N GLY A 207 10.34 20.83 -0.72
CA GLY A 207 10.30 19.65 -1.60
C GLY A 207 10.11 18.35 -0.81
N MET A 208 10.75 18.22 0.35
CA MET A 208 10.51 17.08 1.23
C MET A 208 9.09 17.09 1.81
N LYS A 209 8.55 18.28 2.19
CA LYS A 209 7.13 18.40 2.60
C LYS A 209 6.23 17.87 1.49
N ARG A 210 6.43 18.31 0.23
CA ARG A 210 5.66 17.81 -0.93
C ARG A 210 5.78 16.30 -1.09
N GLY A 211 7.00 15.75 -1.08
CA GLY A 211 7.25 14.32 -1.24
C GLY A 211 6.54 13.46 -0.18
N SER A 212 6.65 13.84 1.09
CA SER A 212 5.97 13.16 2.19
C SER A 212 4.45 13.23 2.10
N LEU A 213 3.89 14.40 1.75
CA LEU A 213 2.44 14.56 1.60
C LEU A 213 1.89 13.71 0.45
N VAL A 214 2.63 13.57 -0.65
CA VAL A 214 2.28 12.67 -1.74
C VAL A 214 2.27 11.23 -1.24
N LEU A 215 3.29 10.81 -0.51
CA LEU A 215 3.38 9.45 -0.01
C LEU A 215 2.29 9.14 1.04
N PHE A 216 1.96 10.07 1.94
CA PHE A 216 0.80 9.93 2.83
C PHE A 216 -0.51 9.77 2.07
N THR A 217 -0.69 10.52 0.98
CA THR A 217 -1.88 10.41 0.14
C THR A 217 -1.97 9.04 -0.53
N ILE A 218 -0.86 8.53 -1.06
CA ILE A 218 -0.80 7.18 -1.65
C ILE A 218 -1.11 6.10 -0.60
N CYS A 219 -0.55 6.21 0.61
CA CYS A 219 -0.87 5.29 1.71
C CYS A 219 -2.37 5.33 2.07
N GLY A 220 -2.97 6.52 2.09
CA GLY A 220 -4.41 6.70 2.29
C GLY A 220 -5.26 6.01 1.21
N ILE A 221 -4.84 6.11 -0.05
CA ILE A 221 -5.50 5.44 -1.19
C ILE A 221 -5.40 3.91 -1.08
N LEU A 222 -4.20 3.40 -0.74
CA LEU A 222 -3.95 1.96 -0.63
C LEU A 222 -4.56 1.32 0.64
N GLY A 223 -4.96 2.12 1.64
CA GLY A 223 -5.62 1.63 2.83
C GLY A 223 -6.92 0.87 2.53
N ALA A 224 -7.76 1.40 1.62
CA ALA A 224 -9.04 0.77 1.28
C ALA A 224 -8.89 -0.64 0.66
N PRO A 225 -8.08 -0.86 -0.40
CA PRO A 225 -7.87 -2.21 -0.91
C PRO A 225 -7.13 -3.11 0.09
N THR A 226 -6.26 -2.57 0.96
CA THR A 226 -5.62 -3.36 2.04
C THR A 226 -6.65 -3.90 3.04
N TYR A 227 -7.62 -3.07 3.46
CA TYR A 227 -8.69 -3.50 4.36
C TYR A 227 -9.57 -4.56 3.69
N VAL A 228 -9.94 -4.35 2.43
CA VAL A 228 -10.75 -5.31 1.66
C VAL A 228 -10.07 -6.66 1.52
N THR A 229 -8.78 -6.69 1.17
CA THR A 229 -8.04 -7.95 1.06
C THR A 229 -7.90 -8.63 2.43
N GLY A 230 -7.83 -7.87 3.53
CA GLY A 230 -7.85 -8.42 4.89
C GLY A 230 -9.19 -9.04 5.26
N ALA A 231 -10.29 -8.44 4.79
CA ALA A 231 -11.62 -8.99 4.94
C ALA A 231 -11.78 -10.31 4.14
N ALA A 232 -11.20 -10.39 2.94
CA ALA A 232 -11.13 -11.63 2.17
C ALA A 232 -10.24 -12.69 2.85
N ALA A 233 -9.11 -12.28 3.45
CA ALA A 233 -8.23 -13.15 4.23
C ALA A 233 -8.94 -13.76 5.46
N MET A 234 -9.76 -12.98 6.16
CA MET A 234 -10.59 -13.49 7.27
C MET A 234 -11.45 -14.67 6.82
N TRP A 235 -12.15 -14.53 5.69
CA TRP A 235 -12.98 -15.61 5.16
C TRP A 235 -12.14 -16.81 4.74
N ALA A 236 -10.98 -16.59 4.12
CA ALA A 236 -10.06 -17.68 3.80
C ALA A 236 -9.59 -18.46 5.04
N LEU A 237 -9.46 -17.80 6.20
CA LEU A 237 -9.06 -18.43 7.46
C LEU A 237 -10.22 -19.09 8.21
N THR A 238 -11.48 -18.76 7.89
CA THR A 238 -12.66 -19.19 8.67
C THR A 238 -13.67 -20.04 7.90
N ASP A 239 -13.65 -20.01 6.56
CA ASP A 239 -14.59 -20.69 5.68
C ASP A 239 -13.85 -21.49 4.58
N PRO A 240 -14.29 -22.72 4.24
CA PRO A 240 -15.40 -23.48 4.84
C PRO A 240 -15.04 -24.19 6.15
N GLN A 241 -13.75 -24.27 6.48
CA GLN A 241 -13.26 -24.88 7.72
C GLN A 241 -12.27 -23.93 8.40
N PRO A 242 -12.52 -23.53 9.67
CA PRO A 242 -11.61 -22.66 10.40
C PRO A 242 -10.23 -23.29 10.60
N VAL A 243 -9.18 -22.50 10.42
CA VAL A 243 -7.80 -22.92 10.71
C VAL A 243 -7.62 -23.15 12.22
N LEU A 244 -7.07 -24.32 12.59
CA LEU A 244 -6.85 -24.70 13.98
C LEU A 244 -5.94 -23.67 14.70
N GLY A 245 -6.34 -23.22 15.89
CA GLY A 245 -5.53 -22.30 16.70
C GLY A 245 -5.70 -20.82 16.35
N ILE A 246 -6.59 -20.49 15.40
CA ILE A 246 -7.02 -19.12 15.11
C ILE A 246 -8.49 -18.98 15.53
N THR A 247 -8.80 -18.01 16.37
CA THR A 247 -10.16 -17.73 16.84
C THR A 247 -10.79 -16.61 16.02
N LYS A 248 -12.12 -16.67 15.80
CA LYS A 248 -12.83 -15.57 15.14
C LYS A 248 -12.67 -14.25 15.90
N ALA A 249 -12.71 -14.31 17.22
CA ALA A 249 -12.53 -13.16 18.10
C ALA A 249 -11.14 -12.49 17.97
N SER A 250 -10.05 -13.23 17.71
CA SER A 250 -8.75 -12.60 17.46
C SER A 250 -8.71 -11.87 16.11
N ILE A 251 -9.39 -12.41 15.09
CA ILE A 251 -9.57 -11.75 13.80
C ILE A 251 -10.40 -10.47 13.97
N ASP A 252 -11.50 -10.52 14.73
CA ASP A 252 -12.33 -9.34 14.99
C ASP A 252 -11.56 -8.26 15.76
N ALA A 253 -10.70 -8.66 16.71
CA ALA A 253 -9.80 -7.75 17.42
C ALA A 253 -8.82 -7.02 16.48
N HIS A 254 -8.27 -7.73 15.49
CA HIS A 254 -7.45 -7.13 14.44
C HIS A 254 -8.27 -6.23 13.51
N ARG A 255 -9.48 -6.68 13.11
CA ARG A 255 -10.40 -5.97 12.22
C ARG A 255 -10.82 -4.62 12.77
N ASP A 256 -11.12 -4.54 14.07
CA ASP A 256 -11.44 -3.29 14.78
C ASP A 256 -10.32 -2.26 14.65
N MET A 257 -9.08 -2.67 14.93
CA MET A 257 -7.92 -1.79 14.83
C MET A 257 -7.61 -1.45 13.37
N ALA A 258 -7.76 -2.41 12.45
CA ALA A 258 -7.61 -2.18 11.02
C ALA A 258 -8.62 -1.14 10.49
N LEU A 259 -9.84 -1.10 11.03
CA LEU A 259 -10.84 -0.09 10.67
C LEU A 259 -10.43 1.31 11.16
N LEU A 260 -9.88 1.43 12.39
CA LEU A 260 -9.30 2.68 12.89
C LEU A 260 -8.09 3.11 12.06
N ALA A 261 -7.21 2.17 11.71
CA ALA A 261 -6.05 2.42 10.87
C ALA A 261 -6.46 2.89 9.46
N LEU A 262 -7.50 2.27 8.87
CA LEU A 262 -8.06 2.69 7.59
C LEU A 262 -8.56 4.15 7.64
N PHE A 263 -9.33 4.51 8.67
CA PHE A 263 -9.80 5.89 8.82
C PHE A 263 -8.65 6.86 9.09
N GLY A 264 -7.68 6.49 9.92
CA GLY A 264 -6.47 7.28 10.14
C GLY A 264 -5.69 7.53 8.84
N LEU A 265 -5.48 6.48 8.04
CA LEU A 265 -4.85 6.56 6.71
C LEU A 265 -5.65 7.49 5.78
N ALA A 266 -6.97 7.34 5.74
CA ALA A 266 -7.84 8.18 4.92
C ALA A 266 -7.78 9.66 5.35
N PHE A 267 -7.89 9.97 6.64
CA PHE A 267 -7.82 11.34 7.15
C PHE A 267 -6.44 11.97 6.94
N THR A 268 -5.36 11.24 7.23
CA THR A 268 -3.99 11.71 6.99
C THR A 268 -3.77 11.95 5.49
N GLY A 269 -4.19 11.01 4.63
CA GLY A 269 -4.07 11.15 3.18
C GLY A 269 -4.87 12.31 2.61
N VAL A 270 -6.13 12.50 3.04
CA VAL A 270 -6.98 13.60 2.58
C VAL A 270 -6.45 14.95 3.05
N THR A 271 -6.03 15.07 4.31
CA THR A 271 -5.45 16.33 4.81
C THR A 271 -4.11 16.64 4.14
N ALA A 272 -3.30 15.62 3.85
CA ALA A 272 -2.07 15.76 3.07
C ALA A 272 -2.34 16.22 1.63
N TRP A 273 -3.33 15.61 0.98
CA TRP A 273 -3.76 16.00 -0.36
C TRP A 273 -4.31 17.43 -0.39
N ILE A 274 -5.14 17.83 0.58
CA ILE A 274 -5.65 19.20 0.69
C ILE A 274 -4.49 20.18 0.86
N ALA A 275 -3.47 19.84 1.63
CA ALA A 275 -2.29 20.68 1.77
C ALA A 275 -1.52 20.84 0.45
N LEU A 276 -1.36 19.77 -0.33
CA LEU A 276 -0.78 19.83 -1.69
C LEU A 276 -1.63 20.68 -2.64
N TRP A 277 -2.95 20.46 -2.63
CA TRP A 277 -3.89 21.22 -3.44
C TRP A 277 -3.82 22.71 -3.10
N ARG A 278 -3.83 23.09 -1.82
CA ARG A 278 -3.69 24.49 -1.37
C ARG A 278 -2.34 25.09 -1.75
N PHE A 279 -1.26 24.33 -1.56
CA PHE A 279 0.09 24.76 -1.94
C PHE A 279 0.17 25.14 -3.42
N ARG A 280 -0.57 24.44 -4.29
CA ARG A 280 -0.61 24.74 -5.72
C ARG A 280 -1.07 26.17 -6.02
N TYR A 281 -2.00 26.70 -5.23
CA TYR A 281 -2.55 28.05 -5.39
C TYR A 281 -1.79 29.10 -4.57
N LEU A 282 -1.40 28.76 -3.35
CA LEU A 282 -0.82 29.70 -2.39
C LEU A 282 0.71 29.79 -2.48
N GLY A 283 1.36 28.81 -3.11
CA GLY A 283 2.82 28.71 -3.23
C GLY A 283 3.55 28.42 -1.90
N THR A 284 2.82 28.33 -0.79
CA THR A 284 3.35 28.12 0.56
C THR A 284 2.49 27.12 1.33
N PHE A 285 3.10 26.45 2.31
CA PHE A 285 2.40 25.58 3.25
C PHE A 285 2.05 26.36 4.51
N SER A 286 0.85 26.13 5.04
CA SER A 286 0.46 26.66 6.35
C SER A 286 1.01 25.77 7.46
N ASP A 287 1.67 26.36 8.47
CA ASP A 287 2.19 25.61 9.61
C ASP A 287 1.10 24.84 10.35
N ARG A 288 -0.08 25.46 10.53
CA ARG A 288 -1.25 24.78 11.12
C ARG A 288 -1.60 23.53 10.34
N ALA A 289 -1.68 23.62 9.01
CA ALA A 289 -1.97 22.45 8.18
C ALA A 289 -0.89 21.37 8.30
N MET A 290 0.39 21.75 8.36
CA MET A 290 1.51 20.82 8.52
C MET A 290 1.47 20.10 9.88
N TYR A 291 1.20 20.83 10.96
CA TYR A 291 1.07 20.24 12.29
C TYR A 291 -0.21 19.40 12.42
N THR A 292 -1.30 19.75 11.74
CA THR A 292 -2.49 18.90 11.66
C THR A 292 -2.19 17.57 10.96
N VAL A 293 -1.50 17.60 9.81
CA VAL A 293 -1.08 16.36 9.12
C VAL A 293 -0.13 15.56 10.01
N LEU A 294 0.80 16.19 10.73
CA LEU A 294 1.68 15.50 11.66
C LEU A 294 0.91 14.82 12.80
N GLY A 295 -0.06 15.53 13.39
CA GLY A 295 -0.90 15.00 14.46
C GLY A 295 -1.70 13.78 14.02
N PHE A 296 -2.40 13.87 12.88
CA PHE A 296 -3.07 12.71 12.29
C PHE A 296 -2.09 11.60 11.93
N GLY A 297 -0.91 11.95 11.43
CA GLY A 297 0.19 11.03 11.14
C GLY A 297 0.57 10.18 12.34
N ILE A 298 0.87 10.81 13.49
CA ILE A 298 1.29 10.11 14.71
C ILE A 298 0.17 9.19 15.22
N VAL A 299 -1.08 9.67 15.26
CA VAL A 299 -2.23 8.86 15.72
C VAL A 299 -2.45 7.66 14.80
N THR A 300 -2.39 7.87 13.48
CA THR A 300 -2.54 6.82 12.47
C THR A 300 -1.44 5.77 12.61
N LEU A 301 -0.19 6.18 12.83
CA LEU A 301 0.91 5.24 13.08
C LEU A 301 0.63 4.38 14.32
N GLY A 302 0.07 4.95 15.38
CA GLY A 302 -0.34 4.20 16.58
C GLY A 302 -1.37 3.12 16.26
N PHE A 303 -2.45 3.46 15.54
CA PHE A 303 -3.45 2.47 15.12
C PHE A 303 -2.87 1.40 14.20
N MET A 304 -1.99 1.77 13.28
CA MET A 304 -1.33 0.80 12.38
C MET A 304 -0.38 -0.12 13.14
N ALA A 305 0.37 0.40 14.12
CA ALA A 305 1.26 -0.41 14.96
C ALA A 305 0.46 -1.43 15.77
N GLU A 306 -0.65 -1.01 16.37
CA GLU A 306 -1.55 -1.90 17.12
C GLU A 306 -2.22 -2.95 16.20
N THR A 307 -2.66 -2.53 15.01
CA THR A 307 -3.20 -3.44 13.99
C THR A 307 -2.17 -4.50 13.60
N GLY A 308 -0.94 -4.08 13.33
CA GLY A 308 0.18 -4.95 13.01
C GLY A 308 0.56 -5.88 14.16
N HIS A 309 0.51 -5.41 15.41
CA HIS A 309 0.75 -6.24 16.59
C HIS A 309 -0.28 -7.37 16.71
N ARG A 310 -1.57 -7.05 16.60
CA ARG A 310 -2.66 -8.06 16.63
C ARG A 310 -2.60 -9.01 15.44
N GLY A 311 -2.30 -8.49 14.24
CA GLY A 311 -2.09 -9.32 13.05
C GLY A 311 -0.88 -10.24 13.19
N GLY A 312 0.16 -9.77 13.89
CA GLY A 312 1.31 -10.55 14.30
C GLY A 312 0.89 -11.71 15.19
N GLN A 313 0.11 -11.47 16.24
CA GLN A 313 -0.35 -12.53 17.16
C GLN A 313 -1.20 -13.60 16.47
N ILE A 314 -1.92 -13.26 15.40
CA ILE A 314 -2.66 -14.25 14.59
C ILE A 314 -1.67 -15.21 13.89
N ASN A 315 -0.66 -14.67 13.22
CA ASN A 315 0.28 -15.44 12.40
C ASN A 315 1.49 -16.02 13.15
N HIS A 316 1.81 -15.47 14.32
CA HIS A 316 3.02 -15.76 15.09
C HIS A 316 2.65 -16.23 16.51
N PRO A 317 2.42 -17.54 16.72
CA PRO A 317 2.23 -18.09 18.06
C PRO A 317 3.36 -17.77 19.03
N GLU A 318 4.59 -17.62 18.52
CA GLU A 318 5.80 -17.36 19.29
C GLU A 318 5.85 -15.99 19.98
N ILE A 319 5.09 -15.00 19.48
CA ILE A 319 5.02 -13.66 20.10
C ILE A 319 3.82 -13.50 21.03
N ARG A 320 3.02 -14.56 21.21
CA ARG A 320 1.85 -14.55 22.11
C ARG A 320 2.35 -14.63 23.55
N THR A 321 2.19 -13.53 24.28
CA THR A 321 2.37 -13.52 25.75
C THR A 321 1.13 -13.99 26.48
N GLU A 322 -0.02 -13.93 25.82
CA GLU A 322 -1.35 -14.26 26.36
C GLU A 322 -2.14 -15.12 25.37
N ALA A 323 -3.18 -15.80 25.86
CA ALA A 323 -4.10 -16.55 25.00
C ALA A 323 -4.87 -15.60 24.07
N LEU A 324 -5.16 -16.05 22.85
CA LEU A 324 -5.96 -15.27 21.90
C LEU A 324 -7.38 -15.04 22.44
N PRO A 325 -7.98 -13.87 22.18
CA PRO A 325 -9.38 -13.62 22.53
C PRO A 325 -10.31 -14.69 21.96
N THR A 326 -11.30 -15.14 22.72
CA THR A 326 -12.29 -16.14 22.30
C THR A 326 -13.70 -15.57 22.21
N ASP A 327 -13.99 -14.49 22.92
CA ASP A 327 -15.30 -13.82 22.91
C ASP A 327 -15.37 -12.73 21.83
N ALA A 328 -16.15 -12.98 20.79
CA ALA A 328 -16.35 -12.04 19.69
C ALA A 328 -17.23 -10.84 20.08
N THR A 329 -18.00 -10.93 21.18
CA THR A 329 -18.92 -9.86 21.61
C THR A 329 -18.20 -8.67 22.27
N ALA A 330 -16.89 -8.78 22.50
CA ALA A 330 -16.05 -7.73 23.06
C ALA A 330 -15.59 -6.68 22.03
N PHE A 331 -15.71 -6.97 20.72
CA PHE A 331 -15.18 -6.16 19.62
C PHE A 331 -16.30 -5.45 18.89
N TRP A 332 -16.11 -4.20 18.45
CA TRP A 332 -17.18 -3.32 17.97
C TRP A 332 -17.62 -3.59 16.51
N SER A 333 -16.77 -4.18 15.68
CA SER A 333 -17.13 -4.50 14.29
C SER A 333 -18.23 -5.56 14.16
N PRO A 334 -18.26 -6.67 14.94
CA PRO A 334 -19.41 -7.58 14.96
C PRO A 334 -20.75 -6.94 15.36
N GLN A 335 -20.80 -6.03 16.34
CA GLN A 335 -22.08 -5.39 16.70
C GLN A 335 -22.49 -4.34 15.67
N ILE A 336 -21.55 -3.69 14.99
CA ILE A 336 -21.88 -2.84 13.83
C ILE A 336 -22.50 -3.70 12.73
N GLU A 337 -21.91 -4.85 12.41
CA GLU A 337 -22.42 -5.80 11.43
C GLU A 337 -23.85 -6.28 11.80
N LEU A 338 -24.05 -6.70 13.04
CA LEU A 338 -25.37 -7.06 13.58
C LEU A 338 -26.37 -5.89 13.48
N LEU A 339 -25.95 -4.67 13.85
CA LEU A 339 -26.81 -3.49 13.79
C LEU A 339 -27.23 -3.16 12.37
N ILE A 340 -26.30 -3.20 11.42
CA ILE A 340 -26.58 -2.91 10.01
C ILE A 340 -27.55 -3.94 9.42
N ASN A 341 -27.40 -5.22 9.78
CA ASN A 341 -28.24 -6.30 9.28
C ASN A 341 -29.68 -6.29 9.87
N ASN A 342 -29.90 -5.61 11.01
CA ASN A 342 -31.21 -5.56 11.67
C ASN A 342 -31.98 -4.24 11.43
N VAL A 343 -31.43 -3.27 10.69
CA VAL A 343 -32.08 -1.97 10.50
C VAL A 343 -32.04 -1.53 9.03
N ILE A 344 -33.09 -0.84 8.58
CA ILE A 344 -33.29 -0.37 7.17
C ILE A 344 -32.28 0.74 6.75
N TRP A 345 -31.23 1.03 7.54
CA TRP A 345 -30.24 2.08 7.23
C TRP A 345 -29.43 1.83 5.96
N PHE A 346 -29.48 0.61 5.38
CA PHE A 346 -28.85 0.31 4.09
C PHE A 346 -29.27 1.29 2.97
N VAL A 347 -30.53 1.72 2.93
CA VAL A 347 -31.07 2.60 1.86
C VAL A 347 -30.52 4.05 1.95
N PRO A 348 -30.51 4.73 3.13
CA PRO A 348 -29.82 6.00 3.28
C PRO A 348 -28.32 5.96 2.92
N TRP A 349 -27.59 4.93 3.38
CA TRP A 349 -26.15 4.84 3.11
C TRP A 349 -25.83 4.61 1.64
N GLN A 350 -26.63 3.81 0.95
CA GLN A 350 -26.50 3.59 -0.48
C GLN A 350 -26.77 4.89 -1.28
N THR A 351 -27.70 5.74 -0.81
CA THR A 351 -27.98 7.05 -1.40
C THR A 351 -26.78 7.99 -1.27
N VAL A 352 -26.20 8.07 -0.07
CA VAL A 352 -24.98 8.86 0.20
C VAL A 352 -23.80 8.36 -0.65
N HIS A 353 -23.66 7.04 -0.80
CA HIS A 353 -22.63 6.42 -1.64
C HIS A 353 -22.79 6.76 -3.14
N PHE A 354 -24.02 6.73 -3.67
CA PHE A 354 -24.26 7.14 -5.05
C PHE A 354 -24.01 8.63 -5.26
N PHE A 355 -24.43 9.47 -4.32
CA PHE A 355 -24.16 10.90 -4.36
C PHE A 355 -22.65 11.19 -4.36
N GLY A 356 -21.89 10.51 -3.50
CA GLY A 356 -20.43 10.63 -3.48
C GLY A 356 -19.79 10.18 -4.81
N TYR A 357 -20.25 9.08 -5.42
CA TYR A 357 -19.77 8.68 -6.75
C TYR A 357 -20.09 9.71 -7.84
N SER A 358 -21.28 10.33 -7.81
CA SER A 358 -21.63 11.41 -8.75
C SER A 358 -20.70 12.62 -8.60
N LEU A 359 -20.33 13.00 -7.38
CA LEU A 359 -19.36 14.07 -7.12
C LEU A 359 -17.98 13.72 -7.66
N VAL A 360 -17.50 12.49 -7.39
CA VAL A 360 -16.20 12.02 -7.89
C VAL A 360 -16.18 12.03 -9.41
N PHE A 361 -17.15 11.37 -10.05
CA PHE A 361 -17.20 11.24 -11.50
C PHE A 361 -17.38 12.60 -12.18
N GLY A 362 -18.28 13.46 -11.71
CA GLY A 362 -18.49 14.79 -12.27
C GLY A 362 -17.24 15.66 -12.21
N THR A 363 -16.54 15.64 -11.07
CA THR A 363 -15.28 16.38 -10.87
C THR A 363 -14.19 15.88 -11.81
N VAL A 364 -13.99 14.56 -11.85
CA VAL A 364 -12.98 13.92 -12.69
C VAL A 364 -13.28 14.14 -14.18
N LEU A 365 -14.54 14.00 -14.58
CA LEU A 365 -14.99 14.21 -15.95
C LEU A 365 -14.70 15.64 -16.40
N ALA A 366 -15.01 16.64 -15.58
CA ALA A 366 -14.71 18.04 -15.87
C ALA A 366 -13.20 18.27 -16.11
N VAL A 367 -12.35 17.73 -15.22
CA VAL A 367 -10.88 17.82 -15.35
C VAL A 367 -10.40 17.10 -16.61
N ALA A 368 -10.89 15.87 -16.85
CA ALA A 368 -10.48 15.07 -17.99
C ALA A 368 -10.89 15.70 -19.33
N LEU A 369 -12.13 16.18 -19.46
CA LEU A 369 -12.60 16.89 -20.66
C LEU A 369 -11.78 18.14 -20.94
N ARG A 370 -11.39 18.88 -19.88
CA ARG A 370 -10.48 20.01 -20.01
C ARG A 370 -9.11 19.60 -20.54
N VAL A 371 -8.52 18.53 -20.00
CA VAL A 371 -7.18 18.03 -20.39
C VAL A 371 -7.19 17.44 -21.81
N LEU A 372 -8.24 16.71 -22.17
CA LEU A 372 -8.39 16.10 -23.51
C LEU A 372 -8.60 17.15 -24.61
N GLY A 373 -9.06 18.34 -24.26
CA GLY A 373 -9.23 19.47 -25.18
C GLY A 373 -10.66 19.71 -25.64
N PHE A 374 -11.65 19.10 -24.98
CA PHE A 374 -13.07 19.37 -25.24
C PHE A 374 -13.55 20.68 -24.60
N TRP A 375 -12.86 21.16 -23.54
CA TRP A 375 -13.22 22.38 -22.82
C TRP A 375 -12.07 23.39 -22.73
N LYS A 376 -11.39 23.67 -23.85
CA LYS A 376 -10.19 24.53 -23.89
C LYS A 376 -10.43 25.97 -23.44
N THR A 377 -11.66 26.48 -23.51
CA THR A 377 -12.00 27.88 -23.20
C THR A 377 -11.73 28.28 -21.75
N VAL A 378 -11.61 27.32 -20.84
CA VAL A 378 -11.33 27.55 -19.41
C VAL A 378 -9.85 27.23 -19.13
N PRO A 379 -9.11 27.99 -18.29
CA PRO A 379 -7.75 27.59 -17.89
C PRO A 379 -7.77 26.36 -16.97
N PHE A 380 -6.72 25.53 -17.01
CA PHE A 380 -6.66 24.31 -16.19
C PHE A 380 -6.76 24.61 -14.67
N SER A 381 -6.12 25.70 -14.23
CA SER A 381 -6.12 26.13 -12.82
C SER A 381 -7.53 26.39 -12.27
N ALA A 382 -8.48 26.82 -13.11
CA ALA A 382 -9.87 27.01 -12.73
C ALA A 382 -10.59 25.67 -12.55
N VAL A 383 -10.40 24.71 -13.44
CA VAL A 383 -11.04 23.37 -13.34
C VAL A 383 -10.44 22.56 -12.18
N HIS A 384 -9.14 22.70 -11.90
CA HIS A 384 -8.49 22.07 -10.75
C HIS A 384 -9.09 22.51 -9.40
N ARG A 385 -9.79 23.65 -9.33
CA ARG A 385 -10.47 24.10 -8.09
C ARG A 385 -11.65 23.24 -7.71
N PHE A 386 -12.17 22.42 -8.63
CA PHE A 386 -13.26 21.49 -8.35
C PHE A 386 -12.78 20.20 -7.69
N LEU A 387 -11.48 19.85 -7.76
CA LEU A 387 -10.96 18.60 -7.20
C LEU A 387 -11.35 18.31 -5.73
N PRO A 388 -11.44 19.31 -4.81
CA PRO A 388 -11.91 19.07 -3.45
C PRO A 388 -13.33 18.49 -3.37
N LEU A 389 -14.23 18.79 -4.32
CA LEU A 389 -15.56 18.16 -4.39
C LEU A 389 -15.45 16.67 -4.68
N GLY A 390 -14.55 16.29 -5.59
CA GLY A 390 -14.25 14.89 -5.87
C GLY A 390 -13.67 14.19 -4.64
N VAL A 391 -12.73 14.80 -3.94
CA VAL A 391 -12.17 14.24 -2.69
C VAL A 391 -13.21 14.12 -1.59
N PHE A 392 -14.11 15.09 -1.46
CA PHE A 392 -15.26 14.99 -0.56
C PHE A 392 -16.15 13.78 -0.91
N GLY A 393 -16.42 13.57 -2.20
CA GLY A 393 -17.11 12.36 -2.67
C GLY A 393 -16.36 11.06 -2.37
N VAL A 394 -15.02 11.03 -2.49
CA VAL A 394 -14.20 9.88 -2.08
C VAL A 394 -14.36 9.60 -0.59
N VAL A 395 -14.31 10.62 0.26
CA VAL A 395 -14.51 10.47 1.71
C VAL A 395 -15.89 9.85 1.99
N MET A 396 -16.96 10.41 1.41
CA MET A 396 -18.31 9.87 1.54
C MET A 396 -18.37 8.39 1.14
N ASN A 397 -17.74 8.04 0.02
CA ASN A 397 -17.77 6.69 -0.52
C ASN A 397 -16.93 5.69 0.28
N VAL A 398 -15.80 6.11 0.86
CA VAL A 398 -15.01 5.24 1.75
C VAL A 398 -15.82 4.93 2.99
N PHE A 399 -16.38 5.94 3.67
CA PHE A 399 -17.20 5.72 4.87
C PHE A 399 -18.41 4.82 4.60
N THR A 400 -19.22 5.17 3.61
CA THR A 400 -20.43 4.40 3.27
C THR A 400 -20.11 3.04 2.66
N GLY A 401 -19.06 2.94 1.86
CA GLY A 401 -18.60 1.68 1.26
C GLY A 401 -18.10 0.69 2.30
N MET A 402 -17.40 1.15 3.35
CA MET A 402 -16.99 0.27 4.45
C MET A 402 -18.19 -0.23 5.26
N LEU A 403 -19.20 0.61 5.51
CA LEU A 403 -20.44 0.18 6.16
C LEU A 403 -21.19 -0.87 5.33
N MET A 404 -21.31 -0.64 4.01
CA MET A 404 -21.93 -1.62 3.10
C MET A 404 -21.13 -2.93 3.06
N LEU A 405 -19.80 -2.85 2.97
CA LEU A 405 -18.93 -4.04 3.00
C LEU A 405 -19.11 -4.83 4.29
N MET A 406 -19.20 -4.16 5.44
CA MET A 406 -19.41 -4.81 6.74
C MET A 406 -20.76 -5.52 6.86
N ALA A 407 -21.79 -5.09 6.12
CA ALA A 407 -23.10 -5.73 6.15
C ALA A 407 -23.05 -7.19 5.62
N ASP A 408 -22.28 -7.40 4.55
CA ASP A 408 -22.19 -8.69 3.87
C ASP A 408 -20.83 -8.83 3.18
N THR A 409 -19.78 -8.94 3.99
CA THR A 409 -18.40 -8.97 3.48
C THR A 409 -18.16 -10.18 2.59
N PHE A 410 -18.74 -11.34 2.92
CA PHE A 410 -18.53 -12.59 2.20
C PHE A 410 -18.98 -12.46 0.73
N ARG A 411 -20.17 -11.92 0.49
CA ARG A 411 -20.68 -11.72 -0.87
C ARG A 411 -19.79 -10.81 -1.69
N TYR A 412 -19.40 -9.66 -1.12
CA TYR A 412 -18.58 -8.69 -1.87
C TYR A 412 -17.21 -9.25 -2.25
N VAL A 413 -16.50 -9.91 -1.33
CA VAL A 413 -15.14 -10.41 -1.63
C VAL A 413 -15.10 -11.59 -2.59
N ASN A 414 -16.20 -12.35 -2.70
CA ASN A 414 -16.33 -13.48 -3.63
C ASN A 414 -16.95 -13.11 -4.98
N GLU A 415 -17.46 -11.89 -5.14
CA GLU A 415 -18.12 -11.45 -6.35
C GLU A 415 -17.12 -11.03 -7.43
N ALA A 416 -17.27 -11.58 -8.64
CA ALA A 416 -16.31 -11.39 -9.74
C ALA A 416 -16.16 -9.92 -10.16
N SER A 417 -17.23 -9.13 -10.03
CA SER A 417 -17.23 -7.71 -10.38
C SER A 417 -16.59 -6.79 -9.32
N PHE A 418 -16.39 -7.28 -8.09
CA PHE A 418 -15.84 -6.49 -6.99
C PHE A 418 -14.32 -6.33 -7.06
N THR A 419 -13.59 -7.40 -7.38
CA THR A 419 -12.12 -7.36 -7.45
C THR A 419 -11.58 -6.35 -8.48
N PRO A 420 -12.08 -6.32 -9.74
CA PRO A 420 -11.65 -5.30 -10.72
C PRO A 420 -11.91 -3.88 -10.24
N LYS A 421 -13.06 -3.64 -9.58
CA LYS A 421 -13.40 -2.34 -8.99
C LYS A 421 -12.35 -1.92 -7.96
N MET A 422 -11.92 -2.84 -7.10
CA MET A 422 -10.93 -2.57 -6.05
C MET A 422 -9.52 -2.33 -6.59
N ILE A 423 -9.20 -2.81 -7.81
CA ILE A 423 -7.94 -2.54 -8.52
C ILE A 423 -7.99 -1.18 -9.24
N LEU A 424 -9.10 -0.88 -9.93
CA LEU A 424 -9.25 0.36 -10.69
C LEU A 424 -9.35 1.60 -9.80
N LEU A 425 -9.90 1.46 -8.59
CA LEU A 425 -10.03 2.56 -7.63
C LEU A 425 -8.67 3.21 -7.28
N PRO A 426 -7.64 2.48 -6.80
CA PRO A 426 -6.35 3.07 -6.48
C PRO A 426 -5.63 3.59 -7.74
N ILE A 427 -5.77 2.93 -8.89
CA ILE A 427 -5.20 3.41 -10.16
C ILE A 427 -5.78 4.79 -10.51
N GLY A 428 -7.12 4.93 -10.50
CA GLY A 428 -7.80 6.19 -10.78
C GLY A 428 -7.46 7.28 -9.77
N ALA A 429 -7.41 6.95 -8.48
CA ALA A 429 -7.08 7.90 -7.41
C ALA A 429 -5.62 8.38 -7.47
N ILE A 430 -4.66 7.48 -7.72
CA ILE A 430 -3.24 7.85 -7.88
C ILE A 430 -3.06 8.68 -9.16
N ALA A 431 -3.72 8.32 -10.25
CA ALA A 431 -3.64 9.07 -11.50
C ALA A 431 -4.21 10.50 -11.36
N VAL A 432 -5.19 10.75 -10.47
CA VAL A 432 -5.65 12.11 -10.14
C VAL A 432 -4.55 12.95 -9.46
N LEU A 433 -3.61 12.34 -8.72
CA LEU A 433 -2.48 13.08 -8.12
C LEU A 433 -1.60 13.74 -9.17
N TYR A 434 -1.47 13.14 -10.36
CA TYR A 434 -0.74 13.75 -11.47
C TYR A 434 -1.28 15.15 -11.81
N PHE A 435 -2.60 15.34 -11.76
CA PHE A 435 -3.23 16.64 -12.05
C PHE A 435 -2.87 17.73 -11.03
N SER A 436 -2.56 17.36 -9.79
CA SER A 436 -2.13 18.30 -8.75
C SER A 436 -0.61 18.50 -8.71
N LEU A 437 0.19 17.55 -9.23
CA LEU A 437 1.65 17.58 -9.18
C LEU A 437 2.30 18.11 -10.47
N SER A 438 1.61 18.04 -11.61
CA SER A 438 2.17 18.39 -12.91
C SER A 438 2.36 19.91 -13.07
N GLU A 439 3.63 20.34 -13.18
CA GLU A 439 3.97 21.73 -13.50
C GLU A 439 3.53 22.15 -14.90
N PRO A 440 3.71 21.34 -15.96
CA PRO A 440 3.23 21.69 -17.30
C PRO A 440 1.72 21.92 -17.35
N LEU A 441 0.92 21.05 -16.71
CA LEU A 441 -0.55 21.18 -16.74
C LEU A 441 -1.05 22.49 -16.15
N TRP A 442 -0.42 22.95 -15.07
CA TRP A 442 -0.84 24.16 -14.40
C TRP A 442 -0.62 25.45 -15.20
N LYS A 443 0.39 25.43 -16.07
CA LYS A 443 0.73 26.59 -16.90
C LYS A 443 -0.22 26.76 -18.09
N ILE A 444 -1.09 25.77 -18.35
CA ILE A 444 -2.04 25.77 -19.46
C ILE A 444 -3.09 26.87 -19.26
N LYS A 445 -3.12 27.81 -20.20
CA LYS A 445 -4.10 28.90 -20.25
C LYS A 445 -5.35 28.50 -21.03
N ALA A 446 -6.35 29.38 -21.02
CA ALA A 446 -7.51 29.24 -21.90
C ALA A 446 -7.06 29.22 -23.38
N GLY A 447 -7.64 28.31 -24.17
CA GLY A 447 -7.32 28.08 -25.57
C GLY A 447 -6.19 27.06 -25.80
N GLU A 448 -5.33 26.81 -24.81
CA GLU A 448 -4.16 25.95 -24.98
C GLU A 448 -4.47 24.45 -24.79
N ASP A 449 -3.76 23.63 -25.57
CA ASP A 449 -3.77 22.17 -25.48
C ASP A 449 -2.90 21.66 -24.34
N ALA A 450 -3.34 20.55 -23.72
CA ALA A 450 -2.52 19.84 -22.76
C ALA A 450 -1.47 18.95 -23.46
N PRO A 451 -0.31 18.69 -22.81
CA PRO A 451 0.68 17.73 -23.29
C PRO A 451 0.07 16.34 -23.51
N MET A 452 0.57 15.61 -24.51
CA MET A 452 0.05 14.27 -24.85
C MET A 452 0.08 13.30 -23.67
N ALA A 453 1.14 13.33 -22.86
CA ALA A 453 1.23 12.50 -21.66
C ALA A 453 0.06 12.75 -20.68
N ALA A 454 -0.36 14.01 -20.52
CA ALA A 454 -1.49 14.35 -19.66
C ALA A 454 -2.83 13.87 -20.23
N LYS A 455 -2.97 13.86 -21.56
CA LYS A 455 -4.16 13.30 -22.23
C LYS A 455 -4.30 11.79 -21.96
N TRP A 456 -3.21 11.04 -22.03
CA TRP A 456 -3.21 9.62 -21.66
C TRP A 456 -3.59 9.40 -20.20
N VAL A 457 -3.06 10.20 -19.27
CA VAL A 457 -3.47 10.13 -17.85
C VAL A 457 -4.95 10.43 -17.68
N ALA A 458 -5.51 11.41 -18.40
CA ALA A 458 -6.95 11.69 -18.38
C ALA A 458 -7.80 10.52 -18.90
N VAL A 459 -7.36 9.82 -19.95
CA VAL A 459 -8.03 8.60 -20.43
C VAL A 459 -7.99 7.50 -19.35
N ILE A 460 -6.83 7.24 -18.75
CA ILE A 460 -6.68 6.23 -17.69
C ILE A 460 -7.61 6.53 -16.52
N VAL A 461 -7.66 7.79 -16.09
CA VAL A 461 -8.55 8.24 -15.01
C VAL A 461 -10.01 7.96 -15.38
N LEU A 462 -10.47 8.39 -16.57
CA LEU A 462 -11.85 8.16 -17.00
C LEU A 462 -12.21 6.68 -17.07
N LEU A 463 -11.37 5.86 -17.70
CA LEU A 463 -11.58 4.41 -17.80
C LEU A 463 -11.63 3.75 -16.42
N SER A 464 -10.75 4.17 -15.51
CA SER A 464 -10.72 3.65 -14.14
C SER A 464 -12.02 3.95 -13.40
N TRP A 465 -12.50 5.20 -13.43
CA TRP A 465 -13.74 5.57 -12.73
C TRP A 465 -15.00 4.98 -13.38
N VAL A 466 -15.05 4.88 -14.71
CA VAL A 466 -16.13 4.16 -15.42
C VAL A 466 -16.14 2.70 -15.00
N GLY A 467 -14.98 2.03 -14.99
CA GLY A 467 -14.88 0.63 -14.55
C GLY A 467 -15.24 0.43 -13.08
N VAL A 468 -14.88 1.35 -12.18
CA VAL A 468 -15.32 1.34 -10.77
C VAL A 468 -16.84 1.43 -10.65
N ILE A 469 -17.48 2.31 -11.44
CA ILE A 469 -18.94 2.48 -11.46
C ILE A 469 -19.62 1.23 -12.04
N MET A 470 -19.12 0.71 -13.16
CA MET A 470 -19.63 -0.52 -13.78
C MET A 470 -19.52 -1.70 -12.81
N GLY A 471 -18.35 -1.91 -12.21
CA GLY A 471 -18.14 -2.96 -11.21
C GLY A 471 -19.10 -2.82 -10.02
N GLY A 472 -19.37 -1.59 -9.57
CA GLY A 472 -20.35 -1.36 -8.50
C GLY A 472 -21.81 -1.62 -8.91
N ARG A 473 -22.17 -1.39 -10.17
CA ARG A 473 -23.54 -1.61 -10.70
C ARG A 473 -23.85 -3.06 -11.04
N LEU A 474 -22.81 -3.85 -11.32
CA LEU A 474 -22.92 -5.27 -11.61
C LEU A 474 -22.98 -6.14 -10.35
N LEU A 475 -22.79 -5.55 -9.16
CA LEU A 475 -22.95 -6.27 -7.91
C LEU A 475 -24.42 -6.71 -7.75
N PRO A 476 -24.69 -8.01 -7.54
CA PRO A 476 -26.04 -8.50 -7.36
C PRO A 476 -26.70 -7.89 -6.11
N TYR A 477 -28.02 -7.71 -6.13
CA TYR A 477 -28.77 -7.18 -4.99
C TYR A 477 -29.17 -8.27 -3.98
N THR A 478 -28.94 -9.54 -4.31
CA THR A 478 -29.27 -10.74 -3.53
C THR A 478 -28.20 -11.78 -3.73
#